data_AF-A0A5P3VF71-F1
#
_entry.id   AF-A0A5P3VF71-F1
#
_cell.length_a   1.000
_cell.length_b   1.000
_cell.length_c   1.000
_cell.angle_alpha   90.00
_cell.angle_beta   90.00
_cell.angle_gamma   90.00
#
_symmetry.space_group_name_H-M   'P 1'
#
loop_
_entity.id
_entity.type
_entity.pdbx_description
1 polymer ?
#
loop_
_entity_poly.entity_id
_entity_poly.type
_entity_poly.pdbx_seq_one_letter_code
_entity_poly.pdbx_strand_id
1 'polypeptide(L)'
;MTWAHTWIGVLLGGVLMVAFFMGSVAVFDREIDRWMMPATRIEAAPPGIDIDTVVPRAVDALAAGKPLREWAVTLPEARTPVMIARVRYAAAGGQIRLADPRTGALLPDAGTLGASSFFYPLHYNLHLRVWNIGYWLVGLAAMAMLAAIVSGVIVHVRIFRDFFTFRPRKQLQRSLLDLHNLTGVLALPFHAVISFSGICIVYMILVPAGINALYQQPNTFYEQALSGYSRPAAGVAAPMAPLGPMVDAARARWGGAAPAAIRVWNPGDANAVVKISRSVGDRVSLADDAAYFDGATGALLHHAPLQPAATTQRFLTGMHFIAFDHWPLRWLYFLGGLAGCVLIGTGQLYWLDKRHARHGERGVRLAAAVTAAMTTGLVIATLAMMVANRLLPMTLPSREFIEAGLFFLVWLATAIHARVAMRPGSRTLVPWRQQCLAIAALALAAPVCNGLTTGDWLPLALARGQFAVAGVDIALLLTGALALTTARRVRRVEAARAAAAPNLEEAKHAERA
;
A
#
# COMPACT_ATOMS: atom_id res chain seq x y z
N MET A 1 17.16 27.68 -5.38
CA MET A 1 16.89 26.22 -5.47
C MET A 1 16.86 25.52 -4.11
N THR A 2 17.88 25.66 -3.25
CA THR A 2 17.92 25.01 -1.91
C THR A 2 16.77 25.41 -0.98
N TRP A 3 16.30 26.65 -1.04
CA TRP A 3 15.13 27.12 -0.27
C TRP A 3 13.85 26.37 -0.64
N ALA A 4 13.54 26.24 -1.94
CA ALA A 4 12.34 25.55 -2.42
C ALA A 4 12.36 24.05 -2.04
N HIS A 5 13.50 23.37 -2.25
CA HIS A 5 13.71 21.98 -1.85
C HIS A 5 13.46 21.78 -0.35
N THR A 6 13.96 22.69 0.49
CA THR A 6 13.79 22.62 1.95
C THR A 6 12.33 22.75 2.37
N TRP A 7 11.59 23.72 1.84
CA TRP A 7 10.20 23.94 2.25
C TRP A 7 9.24 22.88 1.72
N ILE A 8 9.45 22.40 0.50
CA ILE A 8 8.71 21.26 -0.05
C ILE A 8 8.89 20.04 0.85
N GLY A 9 10.13 19.71 1.22
CA GLY A 9 10.42 18.54 2.06
C GLY A 9 9.80 18.62 3.46
N VAL A 10 9.72 19.81 4.05
CA VAL A 10 9.13 20.00 5.39
C VAL A 10 7.59 19.94 5.34
N LEU A 11 6.97 20.64 4.39
CA LEU A 11 5.52 20.74 4.30
C LEU A 11 4.87 19.42 3.84
N LEU A 12 5.50 18.74 2.88
CA LEU A 12 4.93 17.56 2.23
C LEU A 12 5.60 16.26 2.68
N GLY A 13 6.69 16.32 3.44
CA GLY A 13 7.41 15.14 3.92
C GLY A 13 6.55 14.22 4.78
N GLY A 14 5.56 14.73 5.51
CA GLY A 14 4.62 13.88 6.25
C GLY A 14 3.75 13.02 5.33
N VAL A 15 3.16 13.64 4.30
CA VAL A 15 2.36 12.93 3.29
C VAL A 15 3.22 11.94 2.50
N LEU A 16 4.41 12.36 2.08
CA LEU A 16 5.36 11.48 1.40
C LEU A 16 5.78 10.32 2.30
N MET A 17 6.02 10.54 3.59
CA MET A 17 6.36 9.46 4.53
C MET A 17 5.25 8.41 4.59
N VAL A 18 3.98 8.84 4.71
CA VAL A 18 2.83 7.92 4.70
C VAL A 18 2.76 7.16 3.38
N ALA A 19 2.89 7.86 2.25
CA ALA A 19 2.88 7.23 0.93
C ALA A 19 4.02 6.23 0.79
N PHE A 20 5.28 6.59 1.04
CA PHE A 20 6.41 5.66 0.90
C PHE A 20 6.30 4.46 1.84
N PHE A 21 5.94 4.68 3.11
CA PHE A 21 5.83 3.60 4.07
C PHE A 21 4.67 2.64 3.74
N MET A 22 3.47 3.17 3.51
CA MET A 22 2.30 2.35 3.18
C MET A 22 2.42 1.71 1.80
N GLY A 23 3.10 2.36 0.86
CA GLY A 23 3.46 1.79 -0.43
C GLY A 23 4.42 0.60 -0.30
N SER A 24 5.46 0.73 0.53
CA SER A 24 6.35 -0.40 0.88
C SER A 24 5.60 -1.55 1.52
N VAL A 25 4.70 -1.28 2.47
CA VAL A 25 3.86 -2.32 3.09
C VAL A 25 2.94 -2.97 2.04
N ALA A 26 2.36 -2.18 1.14
CA ALA A 26 1.44 -2.65 0.10
C ALA A 26 2.08 -3.55 -0.95
N VAL A 27 3.42 -3.56 -1.11
CA VAL A 27 4.13 -4.53 -1.96
C VAL A 27 3.78 -5.98 -1.56
N PHE A 28 3.53 -6.20 -0.27
CA PHE A 28 3.19 -7.50 0.33
C PHE A 28 1.77 -7.54 0.89
N ASP A 29 0.86 -6.70 0.37
CA ASP A 29 -0.52 -6.63 0.84
C ASP A 29 -1.22 -8.00 0.82
N ARG A 30 -1.04 -8.79 -0.24
CA ARG A 30 -1.60 -10.15 -0.38
C ARG A 30 -1.11 -11.09 0.73
N GLU A 31 0.18 -11.06 1.07
CA GLU A 31 0.73 -11.89 2.15
C GLU A 31 0.24 -11.43 3.53
N ILE A 32 0.14 -10.12 3.74
CA ILE A 32 -0.40 -9.54 4.98
C ILE A 32 -1.89 -9.84 5.10
N ASP A 33 -2.67 -9.81 4.03
CA ASP A 33 -4.07 -10.23 4.02
C ASP A 33 -4.20 -11.69 4.42
N ARG A 34 -3.37 -12.60 3.91
CA ARG A 34 -3.37 -14.01 4.35
C ARG A 34 -3.02 -14.17 5.83
N TRP A 35 -2.18 -13.30 6.37
CA TRP A 35 -1.90 -13.24 7.81
C TRP A 35 -3.12 -12.72 8.60
N MET A 36 -3.76 -11.65 8.14
CA MET A 36 -4.91 -10.99 8.79
C MET A 36 -6.25 -11.73 8.59
N MET A 37 -6.35 -12.63 7.62
CA MET A 37 -7.59 -13.33 7.26
C MET A 37 -7.36 -14.85 7.26
N PRO A 38 -7.41 -15.54 8.42
CA PRO A 38 -7.10 -16.97 8.51
C PRO A 38 -7.95 -17.87 7.60
N ALA A 39 -9.20 -17.49 7.35
CA ALA A 39 -10.08 -18.22 6.43
C ALA A 39 -9.55 -18.30 4.97
N THR A 40 -8.56 -17.47 4.62
CA THR A 40 -7.91 -17.48 3.29
C THR A 40 -6.66 -18.34 3.24
N ARG A 41 -6.25 -18.97 4.35
CA ARG A 41 -5.08 -19.88 4.43
C ARG A 41 -5.41 -21.27 3.88
N ILE A 42 -6.11 -21.31 2.75
CA ILE A 42 -6.44 -22.53 2.01
C ILE A 42 -5.31 -22.91 1.06
N GLU A 43 -5.29 -24.17 0.67
CA GLU A 43 -4.38 -24.68 -0.36
C GLU A 43 -4.66 -24.02 -1.71
N ALA A 44 -3.62 -23.89 -2.53
CA ALA A 44 -3.78 -23.40 -3.89
C ALA A 44 -4.73 -24.31 -4.68
N ALA A 45 -5.63 -23.71 -5.46
CA ALA A 45 -6.53 -24.47 -6.33
C ALA A 45 -5.71 -25.26 -7.37
N PRO A 46 -6.14 -26.49 -7.72
CA PRO A 46 -5.51 -27.22 -8.81
C PRO A 46 -5.70 -26.47 -10.14
N PRO A 47 -4.81 -26.66 -11.13
CA PRO A 47 -5.05 -26.19 -12.49
C PRO A 47 -6.36 -26.78 -13.04
N GLY A 48 -7.17 -25.96 -13.71
CA GLY A 48 -8.42 -26.42 -14.32
C GLY A 48 -9.62 -26.41 -13.38
N ILE A 49 -9.88 -25.26 -12.75
CA ILE A 49 -11.14 -25.03 -12.02
C ILE A 49 -12.30 -25.21 -12.99
N ASP A 50 -13.32 -25.96 -12.57
CA ASP A 50 -14.60 -26.06 -13.29
C ASP A 50 -15.35 -24.73 -13.16
N ILE A 51 -15.05 -23.80 -14.07
CA ILE A 51 -15.59 -22.44 -14.08
C ILE A 51 -17.12 -22.47 -14.26
N ASP A 52 -17.65 -23.43 -15.01
CA ASP A 52 -19.08 -23.53 -15.29
C ASP A 52 -19.90 -23.93 -14.05
N THR A 53 -19.29 -24.63 -13.10
CA THR A 53 -19.93 -24.97 -11.82
C THR A 53 -19.59 -23.98 -10.71
N VAL A 54 -18.30 -23.66 -10.56
CA VAL A 54 -17.78 -22.95 -9.37
C VAL A 54 -18.15 -21.47 -9.39
N VAL A 55 -18.08 -20.81 -10.55
CA VAL A 55 -18.36 -19.37 -10.66
C VAL A 55 -19.85 -19.07 -10.43
N PRO A 56 -20.80 -19.73 -11.12
CA PRO A 56 -22.22 -19.51 -10.86
C PRO A 56 -22.59 -19.81 -9.41
N ARG A 57 -22.10 -20.91 -8.83
CA ARG A 57 -22.38 -21.25 -7.41
C ARG A 57 -21.96 -20.13 -6.45
N ALA A 58 -20.78 -19.54 -6.63
CA ALA A 58 -20.31 -18.45 -5.78
C ALA A 58 -21.14 -17.17 -5.99
N VAL A 59 -21.50 -16.86 -7.24
CA VAL A 59 -22.32 -15.69 -7.60
C VAL A 59 -23.74 -15.83 -7.06
N ASP A 60 -24.38 -16.99 -7.22
CA ASP A 60 -25.75 -17.24 -6.77
C ASP A 60 -25.86 -17.22 -5.24
N ALA A 61 -24.89 -17.84 -4.55
CA ALA A 61 -24.79 -17.77 -3.10
C ALA A 61 -24.65 -16.32 -2.60
N LEU A 62 -23.89 -15.49 -3.32
CA LEU A 62 -23.69 -14.07 -2.98
C LEU A 62 -24.89 -13.19 -3.36
N ALA A 63 -25.58 -13.52 -4.45
CA ALA A 63 -26.77 -12.81 -4.92
C ALA A 63 -27.95 -13.03 -3.97
N ALA A 64 -28.03 -14.21 -3.34
CA ALA A 64 -29.11 -14.61 -2.44
C ALA A 64 -30.49 -14.39 -3.07
N GLY A 65 -30.64 -14.76 -4.35
CA GLY A 65 -31.88 -14.64 -5.13
C GLY A 65 -32.23 -13.22 -5.59
N LYS A 66 -31.40 -12.21 -5.31
CA LYS A 66 -31.66 -10.83 -5.79
C LYS A 66 -31.25 -10.67 -7.25
N PRO A 67 -32.03 -9.94 -8.07
CA PRO A 67 -31.68 -9.67 -9.46
C PRO A 67 -30.39 -8.84 -9.53
N LEU A 68 -29.52 -9.21 -10.46
CA LEU A 68 -28.20 -8.62 -10.63
C LEU A 68 -28.17 -7.72 -11.87
N ARG A 69 -27.55 -6.55 -11.73
CA ARG A 69 -27.17 -5.71 -12.88
C ARG A 69 -25.84 -6.18 -13.47
N GLU A 70 -24.92 -6.58 -12.60
CA GLU A 70 -23.56 -6.95 -12.95
C GLU A 70 -22.99 -7.87 -11.87
N TRP A 71 -22.15 -8.81 -12.27
CA TRP A 71 -21.28 -9.52 -11.34
C TRP A 71 -19.87 -9.68 -11.92
N ALA A 72 -18.89 -9.88 -11.05
CA ALA A 72 -17.52 -10.17 -11.42
C ALA A 72 -16.90 -11.18 -10.45
N VAL A 73 -16.10 -12.10 -10.97
CA VAL A 73 -15.29 -13.03 -10.19
C VAL A 73 -13.83 -12.86 -10.61
N THR A 74 -12.98 -12.50 -9.65
CA THR A 74 -11.52 -12.61 -9.81
C THR A 74 -11.12 -14.04 -9.48
N LEU A 75 -10.41 -14.68 -10.40
CA LEU A 75 -9.93 -16.04 -10.31
C LEU A 75 -8.69 -16.10 -9.40
N PRO A 76 -8.41 -17.26 -8.76
CA PRO A 76 -7.28 -17.37 -7.86
C PRO A 76 -5.95 -17.23 -8.60
N GLU A 77 -4.97 -16.64 -7.91
CA GLU A 77 -3.58 -16.51 -8.34
C GLU A 77 -2.66 -17.13 -7.27
N ALA A 78 -1.37 -17.32 -7.58
CA ALA A 78 -0.42 -17.93 -6.65
C ALA A 78 -0.34 -17.22 -5.28
N ARG A 79 -0.45 -15.88 -5.26
CA ARG A 79 -0.41 -15.07 -4.03
C ARG A 79 -1.78 -14.92 -3.36
N THR A 80 -2.86 -15.13 -4.09
CA THR A 80 -4.26 -15.01 -3.64
C THR A 80 -5.02 -16.27 -4.03
N PRO A 81 -4.93 -17.35 -3.23
CA PRO A 81 -5.47 -18.66 -3.57
C PRO A 81 -7.00 -18.76 -3.41
N VAL A 82 -7.71 -17.63 -3.33
CA VAL A 82 -9.16 -17.53 -3.16
C VAL A 82 -9.77 -16.84 -4.38
N MET A 83 -11.05 -17.11 -4.66
CA MET A 83 -11.82 -16.28 -5.58
C MET A 83 -12.36 -15.05 -4.86
N ILE A 84 -12.49 -13.95 -5.59
CA ILE A 84 -13.18 -12.75 -5.11
C ILE A 84 -14.44 -12.56 -5.95
N ALA A 85 -15.59 -12.87 -5.37
CA ALA A 85 -16.89 -12.68 -6.00
C ALA A 85 -17.45 -11.30 -5.64
N ARG A 86 -17.93 -10.57 -6.64
CA ARG A 86 -18.56 -9.24 -6.51
C ARG A 86 -19.87 -9.24 -7.28
N VAL A 87 -20.94 -8.78 -6.63
CA VAL A 87 -22.25 -8.57 -7.27
C VAL A 87 -22.68 -7.12 -7.12
N ARG A 88 -23.41 -6.63 -8.12
CA ARG A 88 -24.16 -5.37 -8.08
C ARG A 88 -25.60 -5.68 -8.38
N TYR A 89 -26.47 -5.35 -7.44
CA TYR A 89 -27.89 -5.60 -7.54
C TYR A 89 -28.55 -4.65 -8.55
N ALA A 90 -29.66 -5.07 -9.13
CA ALA A 90 -30.48 -4.21 -10.00
C ALA A 90 -31.08 -3.03 -9.21
N ALA A 91 -31.62 -3.31 -8.02
CA ALA A 91 -31.85 -2.30 -6.99
C ALA A 91 -30.49 -1.87 -6.43
N ALA A 92 -30.23 -0.57 -6.24
CA ALA A 92 -28.91 -0.05 -5.90
C ALA A 92 -28.15 -0.83 -4.80
N GLY A 93 -26.82 -0.89 -4.92
CA GLY A 93 -25.93 -1.57 -3.97
C GLY A 93 -25.19 -2.75 -4.59
N GLY A 94 -24.52 -3.52 -3.72
CA GLY A 94 -23.72 -4.67 -4.12
C GLY A 94 -23.00 -5.29 -2.93
N GLN A 95 -22.36 -6.42 -3.17
CA GLN A 95 -21.58 -7.14 -2.15
C GLN A 95 -20.29 -7.70 -2.75
N ILE A 96 -19.27 -7.87 -1.91
CA ILE A 96 -18.00 -8.51 -2.25
C ILE A 96 -17.72 -9.56 -1.18
N ARG A 97 -17.44 -10.79 -1.60
CA ARG A 97 -17.07 -11.89 -0.69
C ARG A 97 -15.98 -12.75 -1.30
N LEU A 98 -15.16 -13.34 -0.43
CA LEU A 98 -14.19 -14.34 -0.82
C LEU A 98 -14.88 -15.70 -0.94
N ALA A 99 -14.44 -16.52 -1.87
CA ALA A 99 -14.98 -17.85 -2.12
C ALA A 99 -13.87 -18.88 -2.34
N ASP A 100 -14.13 -20.12 -1.97
CA ASP A 100 -13.25 -21.26 -2.21
C ASP A 100 -13.26 -21.60 -3.72
N PRO A 101 -12.09 -21.57 -4.40
CA PRO A 101 -12.00 -21.82 -5.84
C PRO A 101 -12.28 -23.28 -6.23
N ARG A 102 -12.33 -24.22 -5.30
CA ARG A 102 -12.60 -25.64 -5.56
C ARG A 102 -14.09 -25.96 -5.49
N THR A 103 -14.81 -25.27 -4.60
CA THR A 103 -16.21 -25.60 -4.29
C THR A 103 -17.20 -24.52 -4.68
N GLY A 104 -16.76 -23.27 -4.88
CA GLY A 104 -17.64 -22.11 -5.05
C GLY A 104 -18.32 -21.67 -3.75
N ALA A 105 -18.00 -22.28 -2.61
CA ALA A 105 -18.57 -21.89 -1.33
C ALA A 105 -18.00 -20.55 -0.87
N LEU A 106 -18.86 -19.66 -0.38
CA LEU A 106 -18.42 -18.40 0.22
C LEU A 106 -17.64 -18.68 1.50
N LEU A 107 -16.46 -18.07 1.61
CA LEU A 107 -15.68 -18.10 2.85
C LEU A 107 -16.34 -17.21 3.90
N PRO A 108 -16.14 -17.48 5.21
CA PRO A 108 -16.57 -16.59 6.28
C PRO A 108 -16.11 -15.14 6.03
N ASP A 109 -16.91 -14.18 6.46
CA ASP A 109 -16.47 -12.79 6.42
C ASP A 109 -15.19 -12.63 7.25
N ALA A 110 -14.17 -12.02 6.65
CA ALA A 110 -12.90 -11.78 7.33
C ALA A 110 -13.05 -10.74 8.45
N GLY A 111 -14.09 -9.90 8.42
CA GLY A 111 -14.35 -8.88 9.44
C GLY A 111 -13.22 -7.87 9.59
N THR A 112 -12.44 -7.67 8.53
CA THR A 112 -11.28 -6.77 8.46
C THR A 112 -11.10 -6.24 7.05
N LEU A 113 -10.59 -5.01 6.92
CA LEU A 113 -10.16 -4.46 5.64
C LEU A 113 -8.82 -5.06 5.17
N GLY A 114 -8.04 -5.67 6.07
CA GLY A 114 -6.70 -6.17 5.74
C GLY A 114 -5.74 -5.09 5.23
N ALA A 115 -4.61 -5.52 4.68
CA ALA A 115 -3.67 -4.66 4.00
C ALA A 115 -4.20 -4.16 2.65
N SER A 116 -4.85 -5.01 1.84
CA SER A 116 -5.26 -4.61 0.48
C SER A 116 -6.40 -3.59 0.48
N SER A 117 -7.27 -3.56 1.49
CA SER A 117 -8.34 -2.55 1.58
C SER A 117 -8.09 -1.44 2.61
N PHE A 118 -7.04 -1.52 3.43
CA PHE A 118 -6.65 -0.44 4.35
C PHE A 118 -5.27 0.15 4.08
N PHE A 119 -4.17 -0.60 4.19
CA PHE A 119 -2.81 -0.06 4.00
C PHE A 119 -2.58 0.43 2.57
N TYR A 120 -3.01 -0.35 1.57
CA TYR A 120 -2.88 0.04 0.17
C TYR A 120 -3.66 1.33 -0.19
N PRO A 121 -4.94 1.52 0.20
CA PRO A 121 -5.61 2.81 -0.02
C PRO A 121 -5.01 3.98 0.75
N LEU A 122 -4.49 3.75 1.95
CA LEU A 122 -3.83 4.80 2.73
C LEU A 122 -2.62 5.38 1.99
N HIS A 123 -1.91 4.59 1.18
CA HIS A 123 -0.80 5.04 0.34
C HIS A 123 -1.20 6.11 -0.70
N TYR A 124 -2.34 5.96 -1.38
CA TYR A 124 -2.69 6.81 -2.53
C TYR A 124 -3.82 7.81 -2.27
N ASN A 125 -4.64 7.62 -1.23
CA ASN A 125 -5.73 8.55 -0.89
C ASN A 125 -5.83 8.89 0.60
N LEU A 126 -4.95 8.39 1.47
CA LEU A 126 -4.98 8.66 2.91
C LEU A 126 -6.33 8.33 3.60
N HIS A 127 -7.19 7.52 2.96
CA HIS A 127 -8.62 7.33 3.28
C HIS A 127 -9.49 8.61 3.26
N LEU A 128 -9.01 9.70 2.67
CA LEU A 128 -9.71 10.98 2.52
C LEU A 128 -10.43 11.06 1.15
N ARG A 129 -11.57 10.36 1.05
CA ARG A 129 -12.31 10.21 -0.23
C ARG A 129 -13.21 11.39 -0.59
N VAL A 130 -13.62 12.19 0.40
CA VAL A 130 -14.49 13.35 0.18
C VAL A 130 -13.81 14.31 -0.80
N TRP A 131 -14.51 14.68 -1.87
CA TRP A 131 -14.04 15.55 -2.97
C TRP A 131 -12.66 15.17 -3.54
N ASN A 132 -12.27 13.88 -3.46
CA ASN A 132 -10.96 13.39 -3.86
C ASN A 132 -9.77 14.08 -3.16
N ILE A 133 -9.95 14.68 -1.98
CA ILE A 133 -8.91 15.45 -1.27
C ILE A 133 -7.64 14.61 -1.07
N GLY A 134 -7.79 13.34 -0.70
CA GLY A 134 -6.67 12.42 -0.52
C GLY A 134 -5.80 12.26 -1.77
N TYR A 135 -6.44 12.08 -2.93
CA TYR A 135 -5.74 11.98 -4.22
C TYR A 135 -5.02 13.27 -4.57
N TRP A 136 -5.63 14.42 -4.28
CA TRP A 136 -4.99 15.73 -4.49
C TRP A 136 -3.77 15.93 -3.60
N LEU A 137 -3.87 15.57 -2.31
CA LEU A 137 -2.75 15.69 -1.37
C LEU A 137 -1.57 14.82 -1.77
N VAL A 138 -1.81 13.55 -2.09
CA VAL A 138 -0.76 12.61 -2.52
C VAL A 138 -0.22 12.99 -3.90
N GLY A 139 -1.09 13.37 -4.84
CA GLY A 139 -0.69 13.83 -6.17
C GLY A 139 0.19 15.08 -6.13
N LEU A 140 -0.18 16.09 -5.33
CA LEU A 140 0.63 17.29 -5.13
C LEU A 140 1.95 16.98 -4.43
N ALA A 141 1.94 16.08 -3.46
CA ALA A 141 3.17 15.59 -2.83
C ALA A 141 4.11 14.93 -3.84
N ALA A 142 3.59 14.08 -4.74
CA ALA A 142 4.36 13.44 -5.79
C ALA A 142 4.91 14.45 -6.81
N MET A 143 4.12 15.44 -7.23
CA MET A 143 4.58 16.53 -8.11
C MET A 143 5.70 17.34 -7.46
N ALA A 144 5.53 17.69 -6.19
CA ALA A 144 6.54 18.43 -5.43
C ALA A 144 7.80 17.60 -5.21
N MET A 145 7.67 16.29 -5.02
CA MET A 145 8.82 15.37 -4.95
C MET A 145 9.59 15.32 -6.27
N LEU A 146 8.92 15.26 -7.43
CA LEU A 146 9.62 15.36 -8.72
C LEU A 146 10.36 16.68 -8.87
N ALA A 147 9.72 17.80 -8.51
CA ALA A 147 10.39 19.10 -8.51
C ALA A 147 11.59 19.13 -7.55
N ALA A 148 11.46 18.52 -6.37
CA ALA A 148 12.53 18.38 -5.40
C ALA A 148 13.68 17.50 -5.94
N ILE A 149 13.38 16.40 -6.63
CA ILE A 149 14.35 15.53 -7.29
C ILE A 149 15.11 16.29 -8.38
N VAL A 150 14.42 16.95 -9.31
CA VAL A 150 15.04 17.74 -10.37
C VAL A 150 15.93 18.83 -9.77
N SER A 151 15.43 19.55 -8.77
CA SER A 151 16.22 20.56 -8.08
C SER A 151 17.45 19.98 -7.35
N GLY A 152 17.31 18.80 -6.75
CA GLY A 152 18.37 18.10 -6.04
C GLY A 152 19.47 17.64 -6.98
N VAL A 153 19.11 17.06 -8.13
CA VAL A 153 20.06 16.70 -9.19
C VAL A 153 20.83 17.94 -9.63
N ILE A 154 20.15 19.03 -10.01
CA ILE A 154 20.80 20.27 -10.47
C ILE A 154 21.76 20.83 -9.42
N VAL A 155 21.36 20.87 -8.14
CA VAL A 155 22.19 21.39 -7.04
C VAL A 155 23.39 20.49 -6.76
N HIS A 156 23.26 19.17 -6.96
CA HIS A 156 24.27 18.17 -6.61
C HIS A 156 25.02 17.60 -7.82
N VAL A 157 24.89 18.17 -9.05
CA VAL A 157 25.62 17.73 -10.26
C VAL A 157 27.15 17.67 -10.06
N ARG A 158 27.72 18.53 -9.20
CA ARG A 158 29.17 18.52 -8.90
C ARG A 158 29.60 17.47 -7.86
N ILE A 159 28.66 16.79 -7.23
CA ILE A 159 28.91 15.90 -6.08
C ILE A 159 29.14 14.44 -6.47
N PHE A 160 28.81 14.03 -7.70
CA PHE A 160 29.08 12.67 -8.20
C PHE A 160 30.57 12.26 -8.12
N ARG A 161 31.49 13.22 -7.97
CA ARG A 161 32.94 12.98 -7.90
C ARG A 161 33.47 12.62 -6.50
N ASP A 162 32.77 12.99 -5.43
CA ASP A 162 33.29 12.91 -4.04
C ASP A 162 32.43 12.03 -3.08
N PHE A 163 31.42 11.32 -3.59
CA PHE A 163 30.26 10.91 -2.80
C PHE A 163 30.35 9.60 -2.01
N PHE A 164 31.29 8.71 -2.30
CA PHE A 164 31.29 7.35 -1.72
C PHE A 164 31.75 7.27 -0.26
N THR A 165 31.89 8.40 0.46
CA THR A 165 32.39 8.39 1.84
C THR A 165 31.27 8.64 2.85
N PHE A 166 30.53 7.61 3.25
CA PHE A 166 29.66 7.69 4.43
C PHE A 166 30.50 7.78 5.71
N ARG A 167 30.25 8.79 6.55
CA ARG A 167 31.04 9.05 7.77
C ARG A 167 30.19 8.91 9.04
N PRO A 168 29.99 7.68 9.55
CA PRO A 168 29.07 7.40 10.67
C PRO A 168 29.53 7.91 12.04
N ARG A 169 30.80 8.33 12.19
CA ARG A 169 31.41 8.72 13.49
C ARG A 169 31.59 10.25 13.66
N LYS A 170 30.95 11.09 12.84
CA LYS A 170 31.04 12.57 12.95
C LYS A 170 29.76 13.16 13.61
N GLN A 171 29.76 14.48 13.81
CA GLN A 171 28.63 15.28 14.32
C GLN A 171 27.31 14.89 13.63
N LEU A 172 26.25 14.66 14.41
CA LEU A 172 24.94 14.14 13.98
C LEU A 172 24.41 14.81 12.70
N GLN A 173 24.51 16.14 12.65
CA GLN A 173 24.09 16.94 11.50
C GLN A 173 24.75 16.51 10.17
N ARG A 174 26.05 16.20 10.19
CA ARG A 174 26.80 15.77 9.00
C ARG A 174 26.41 14.36 8.59
N SER A 175 26.25 13.44 9.55
CA SER A 175 25.84 12.06 9.25
C SER A 175 24.41 11.97 8.70
N LEU A 176 23.49 12.83 9.18
CA LEU A 176 22.13 12.93 8.63
C LEU A 176 22.16 13.44 7.18
N LEU A 177 22.96 14.46 6.90
CA LEU A 177 23.12 14.99 5.55
C LEU A 177 23.76 13.96 4.62
N ASP A 178 24.82 13.28 5.05
CA ASP A 178 25.48 12.21 4.28
C ASP A 178 24.50 11.08 3.95
N LEU A 179 23.66 10.66 4.90
CA LEU A 179 22.66 9.60 4.68
C LEU A 179 21.52 10.05 3.76
N HIS A 180 21.01 11.28 3.93
CA HIS A 180 20.02 11.88 3.04
C HIS A 180 20.55 11.92 1.60
N ASN A 181 21.77 12.40 1.44
CA ASN A 181 22.48 12.48 0.18
C ASN A 181 22.69 11.10 -0.45
N LEU A 182 23.22 10.13 0.30
CA LEU A 182 23.48 8.76 -0.17
C LEU A 182 22.19 8.09 -0.66
N THR A 183 21.12 8.14 0.14
CA THR A 183 19.83 7.55 -0.21
C THR A 183 19.16 8.27 -1.37
N GLY A 184 19.29 9.60 -1.44
CA GLY A 184 18.74 10.41 -2.53
C GLY A 184 19.39 10.13 -3.88
N VAL A 185 20.69 9.83 -3.92
CA VAL A 185 21.40 9.51 -5.17
C VAL A 185 21.26 8.03 -5.53
N LEU A 186 21.45 7.11 -4.57
CA LEU A 186 21.42 5.67 -4.85
C LEU A 186 20.03 5.20 -5.32
N ALA A 187 18.97 5.72 -4.70
CA ALA A 187 17.59 5.38 -5.04
C ALA A 187 16.95 6.37 -6.03
N LEU A 188 17.72 7.32 -6.59
CA LEU A 188 17.23 8.35 -7.49
C LEU A 188 16.38 7.81 -8.65
N PRO A 189 16.83 6.78 -9.43
CA PRO A 189 16.04 6.30 -10.56
C PRO A 189 14.69 5.72 -10.10
N PHE A 190 14.70 4.99 -8.99
CA PHE A 190 13.51 4.41 -8.40
C PHE A 190 12.53 5.50 -7.93
N HIS A 191 13.01 6.49 -7.17
CA HIS A 191 12.18 7.60 -6.65
C HIS A 191 11.58 8.44 -7.77
N ALA A 192 12.33 8.72 -8.84
CA ALA A 192 11.83 9.44 -10.00
C ALA A 192 10.71 8.66 -10.71
N VAL A 193 10.95 7.38 -11.01
CA VAL A 193 9.97 6.52 -11.71
C VAL A 193 8.70 6.34 -10.88
N ILE A 194 8.81 6.05 -9.58
CA ILE A 194 7.64 5.85 -8.70
C ILE A 194 6.85 7.14 -8.51
N SER A 195 7.51 8.28 -8.33
CA SER A 195 6.81 9.57 -8.18
C SER A 195 6.09 9.96 -9.46
N PHE A 196 6.72 9.77 -10.62
CA PHE A 196 6.12 10.07 -11.93
C PHE A 196 4.94 9.13 -12.25
N SER A 197 5.15 7.82 -12.11
CA SER A 197 4.08 6.85 -12.36
C SER A 197 2.89 7.03 -11.40
N GLY A 198 3.12 7.43 -10.15
CA GLY A 198 2.04 7.80 -9.22
C GLY A 198 1.15 8.93 -9.74
N ILE A 199 1.75 9.97 -10.32
CA ILE A 199 1.01 11.07 -10.98
C ILE A 199 0.24 10.54 -12.20
N CYS A 200 0.87 9.70 -13.02
CA CYS A 200 0.24 9.08 -14.19
C CYS A 200 -0.94 8.14 -13.84
N ILE A 201 -1.05 7.67 -12.60
CA ILE A 201 -2.20 6.87 -12.14
C ILE A 201 -3.40 7.78 -11.83
N VAL A 202 -3.16 8.92 -11.20
CA VAL A 202 -4.22 9.85 -10.76
C VAL A 202 -4.46 11.02 -11.72
N TYR A 203 -3.82 11.02 -12.89
CA TYR A 203 -3.80 12.16 -13.82
C TYR A 203 -5.20 12.67 -14.20
N MET A 204 -6.20 11.78 -14.30
CA MET A 204 -7.58 12.14 -14.64
C MET A 204 -8.24 13.00 -13.56
N ILE A 205 -7.83 12.82 -12.31
CA ILE A 205 -8.32 13.63 -11.18
C ILE A 205 -7.61 14.98 -11.20
N LEU A 206 -6.31 14.99 -11.49
CA LEU A 206 -5.48 16.19 -11.44
C LEU A 206 -5.67 17.12 -12.64
N VAL A 207 -5.93 16.56 -13.83
CA VAL A 207 -6.04 17.30 -15.10
C VAL A 207 -7.28 16.85 -15.89
N PRO A 208 -8.50 17.08 -15.37
CA PRO A 208 -9.73 16.63 -16.02
C PRO A 208 -10.11 17.50 -17.24
N ALA A 209 -9.53 18.70 -17.37
CA ALA A 209 -9.92 19.70 -18.35
C ALA A 209 -9.92 19.18 -19.80
N GLY A 210 -8.91 18.39 -20.18
CA GLY A 210 -8.84 17.82 -21.53
C GLY A 210 -9.95 16.81 -21.82
N ILE A 211 -10.31 15.97 -20.83
CA ILE A 211 -11.41 15.01 -20.96
C ILE A 211 -12.74 15.76 -21.03
N ASN A 212 -12.97 16.71 -20.12
CA ASN A 212 -14.22 17.46 -20.05
C ASN A 212 -14.45 18.37 -21.28
N ALA A 213 -13.38 18.85 -21.93
CA ALA A 213 -13.48 19.66 -23.13
C ALA A 213 -13.81 18.84 -24.39
N LEU A 214 -13.31 17.60 -24.46
CA LEU A 214 -13.43 16.74 -25.65
C LEU A 214 -14.60 15.75 -25.57
N TYR A 215 -15.07 15.40 -24.37
CA TYR A 215 -16.09 14.38 -24.16
C TYR A 215 -17.26 14.92 -23.34
N GLN A 216 -18.45 14.93 -23.94
CA GLN A 216 -19.70 15.30 -23.25
C GLN A 216 -20.09 14.26 -22.18
N GLN A 217 -19.79 12.98 -22.44
CA GLN A 217 -19.96 11.89 -21.47
C GLN A 217 -18.59 11.29 -21.12
N PRO A 218 -18.08 11.47 -19.90
CA PRO A 218 -16.76 10.94 -19.52
C PRO A 218 -16.59 9.43 -19.76
N ASN A 219 -17.69 8.65 -19.70
CA ASN A 219 -17.65 7.20 -19.94
C ASN A 219 -17.20 6.83 -21.36
N THR A 220 -17.51 7.64 -22.38
CA THR A 220 -17.10 7.35 -23.76
C THR A 220 -15.58 7.46 -23.94
N PHE A 221 -14.92 8.32 -23.16
CA PHE A 221 -13.45 8.37 -23.13
C PHE A 221 -12.87 7.02 -22.68
N TYR A 222 -13.45 6.41 -21.62
CA TYR A 222 -12.95 5.15 -21.09
C TYR A 222 -13.18 3.98 -22.05
N GLU A 223 -14.34 3.95 -22.72
CA GLU A 223 -14.63 2.94 -23.75
C GLU A 223 -13.63 3.02 -24.90
N GLN A 224 -13.36 4.23 -25.41
CA GLN A 224 -12.41 4.44 -26.51
C GLN A 224 -10.95 4.22 -26.09
N ALA A 225 -10.55 4.68 -24.91
CA ALA A 225 -9.16 4.59 -24.44
C ALA A 225 -8.80 3.17 -23.99
N LEU A 226 -9.73 2.43 -23.40
CA LEU A 226 -9.49 1.08 -22.85
C LEU A 226 -9.98 -0.04 -23.77
N SER A 227 -10.34 0.27 -25.02
CA SER A 227 -10.91 -0.69 -25.98
C SER A 227 -12.06 -1.50 -25.36
N GLY A 228 -12.95 -0.78 -24.66
CA GLY A 228 -14.10 -1.33 -23.97
C GLY A 228 -15.25 -1.63 -24.91
N TYR A 229 -16.02 -2.68 -24.60
CA TYR A 229 -17.27 -2.99 -25.29
C TYR A 229 -18.43 -3.01 -24.29
N SER A 230 -19.53 -2.37 -24.68
CA SER A 230 -20.74 -2.19 -23.87
C SER A 230 -21.96 -2.16 -24.81
N ARG A 231 -23.06 -2.77 -24.38
CA ARG A 231 -24.38 -2.64 -25.02
C ARG A 231 -25.49 -2.61 -23.97
N PRO A 232 -26.58 -1.86 -24.19
CA PRO A 232 -27.70 -1.82 -23.25
C PRO A 232 -28.44 -3.17 -23.20
N ALA A 233 -29.09 -3.45 -22.06
CA ALA A 233 -29.97 -4.60 -21.92
C ALA A 233 -31.09 -4.55 -22.97
N ALA A 234 -31.46 -5.71 -23.52
CA ALA A 234 -32.58 -5.85 -24.44
C ALA A 234 -33.93 -5.84 -23.71
N GLY A 235 -33.95 -6.16 -22.42
CA GLY A 235 -35.18 -6.40 -21.65
C GLY A 235 -35.82 -7.74 -21.96
N VAL A 236 -35.09 -8.65 -22.62
CA VAL A 236 -35.57 -9.96 -23.06
C VAL A 236 -34.77 -11.02 -22.34
N ALA A 237 -35.44 -11.89 -21.58
CA ALA A 237 -34.77 -12.95 -20.85
C ALA A 237 -34.11 -13.96 -21.80
N ALA A 238 -32.86 -14.31 -21.54
CA ALA A 238 -32.13 -15.35 -22.26
C ALA A 238 -31.22 -16.14 -21.30
N PRO A 239 -31.08 -17.46 -21.48
CA PRO A 239 -30.15 -18.25 -20.68
C PRO A 239 -28.71 -17.83 -20.97
N MET A 240 -27.84 -17.94 -19.95
CA MET A 240 -26.41 -17.74 -20.15
C MET A 240 -25.80 -18.95 -20.84
N ALA A 241 -24.95 -18.72 -21.84
CA ALA A 241 -24.09 -19.75 -22.42
C ALA A 241 -23.00 -20.17 -21.41
N PRO A 242 -22.46 -21.40 -21.51
CA PRO A 242 -21.35 -21.85 -20.68
C PRO A 242 -20.14 -20.93 -20.77
N LEU A 243 -19.52 -20.64 -19.63
CA LEU A 243 -18.36 -19.78 -19.48
C LEU A 243 -17.06 -20.51 -19.87
N GLY A 244 -16.97 -21.82 -19.65
CA GLY A 244 -15.80 -22.65 -19.97
C GLY A 244 -15.30 -22.46 -21.41
N PRO A 245 -16.15 -22.67 -22.45
CA PRO A 245 -15.77 -22.45 -23.83
C PRO A 245 -15.33 -21.02 -24.14
N MET A 246 -15.92 -20.01 -23.50
CA MET A 246 -15.51 -18.61 -23.67
C MET A 246 -14.11 -18.38 -23.07
N VAL A 247 -13.84 -18.98 -21.89
CA VAL A 247 -12.52 -18.94 -21.24
C VAL A 247 -11.46 -19.62 -22.11
N ASP A 248 -11.76 -20.77 -22.70
CA ASP A 248 -10.83 -21.49 -23.57
C ASP A 248 -10.56 -20.69 -24.86
N ALA A 249 -11.59 -20.10 -25.44
CA ALA A 249 -11.46 -19.20 -26.58
C ALA A 249 -10.58 -17.98 -26.24
N ALA A 250 -10.71 -17.42 -25.05
CA ALA A 250 -9.88 -16.31 -24.58
C ALA A 250 -8.41 -16.76 -24.38
N ARG A 251 -8.19 -17.91 -23.71
CA ARG A 251 -6.85 -18.50 -23.51
C ARG A 251 -6.12 -18.75 -24.82
N ALA A 252 -6.81 -19.28 -25.84
CA ALA A 252 -6.22 -19.53 -27.16
C ALA A 252 -5.69 -18.24 -27.81
N ARG A 253 -6.39 -17.11 -27.63
CA ARG A 253 -5.97 -15.79 -28.14
C ARG A 253 -4.74 -15.24 -27.42
N TRP A 254 -4.59 -15.58 -26.14
CA TRP A 254 -3.46 -15.13 -25.33
C TRP A 254 -2.24 -16.06 -25.36
N GLY A 255 -2.21 -17.03 -26.29
CA GLY A 255 -1.13 -18.02 -26.36
C GLY A 255 -1.06 -18.94 -25.13
N GLY A 256 -2.22 -19.25 -24.53
CA GLY A 256 -2.31 -20.12 -23.35
C GLY A 256 -2.21 -19.42 -21.99
N ALA A 257 -2.09 -18.08 -21.96
CA ALA A 257 -2.05 -17.35 -20.71
C ALA A 257 -3.36 -17.49 -19.90
N ALA A 258 -3.24 -17.46 -18.57
CA ALA A 258 -4.37 -17.67 -17.68
C ALA A 258 -5.34 -16.48 -17.64
N PRO A 259 -6.64 -16.71 -17.46
CA PRO A 259 -7.61 -15.66 -17.14
C PRO A 259 -7.41 -15.16 -15.70
N ALA A 260 -7.60 -13.86 -15.46
CA ALA A 260 -7.58 -13.25 -14.12
C ALA A 260 -8.98 -12.94 -13.58
N ALA A 261 -9.92 -12.57 -14.45
CA ALA A 261 -11.26 -12.23 -14.01
C ALA A 261 -12.31 -12.47 -15.09
N ILE A 262 -13.51 -12.82 -14.64
CA ILE A 262 -14.72 -12.90 -15.45
C ILE A 262 -15.68 -11.84 -14.93
N ARG A 263 -16.27 -11.05 -15.82
CA ARG A 263 -17.29 -10.05 -15.49
C ARG A 263 -18.47 -10.19 -16.43
N VAL A 264 -19.68 -10.10 -15.91
CA VAL A 264 -20.91 -10.19 -16.69
C VAL A 264 -21.80 -8.99 -16.39
N TRP A 265 -22.23 -8.31 -17.44
CA TRP A 265 -23.27 -7.28 -17.39
C TRP A 265 -24.59 -7.85 -17.92
N ASN A 266 -25.69 -7.38 -17.34
CA ASN A 266 -27.05 -7.80 -17.69
C ASN A 266 -27.21 -9.34 -17.67
N PRO A 267 -26.81 -10.03 -16.59
CA PRO A 267 -26.91 -11.49 -16.54
C PRO A 267 -28.37 -11.95 -16.71
N GLY A 268 -28.59 -12.94 -17.59
CA GLY A 268 -29.93 -13.46 -17.89
C GLY A 268 -30.72 -12.66 -18.94
N ASP A 269 -30.10 -11.69 -19.60
CA ASP A 269 -30.69 -10.90 -20.70
C ASP A 269 -30.10 -11.32 -22.06
N ALA A 270 -30.86 -11.18 -23.14
CA ALA A 270 -30.41 -11.47 -24.52
C ALA A 270 -29.19 -10.64 -24.93
N ASN A 271 -29.01 -9.45 -24.35
CA ASN A 271 -27.84 -8.61 -24.54
C ASN A 271 -26.80 -8.73 -23.41
N ALA A 272 -26.80 -9.82 -22.63
CA ALA A 272 -25.75 -10.10 -21.66
C ALA A 272 -24.36 -10.03 -22.32
N VAL A 273 -23.39 -9.44 -21.62
CA VAL A 273 -21.99 -9.34 -22.11
C VAL A 273 -21.08 -9.95 -21.08
N VAL A 274 -20.24 -10.90 -21.51
CA VAL A 274 -19.22 -11.54 -20.69
C VAL A 274 -17.86 -10.97 -21.10
N LYS A 275 -17.15 -10.35 -20.16
CA LYS A 275 -15.75 -9.94 -20.31
C LYS A 275 -14.84 -10.90 -19.57
N ILE A 276 -13.84 -11.42 -20.26
CA ILE A 276 -12.78 -12.24 -19.68
C ILE A 276 -11.47 -11.48 -19.83
N SER A 277 -10.84 -11.18 -18.70
CA SER A 277 -9.56 -10.45 -18.63
C SER A 277 -8.40 -11.42 -18.45
N ARG A 278 -7.31 -11.21 -19.19
CA ARG A 278 -6.06 -11.95 -19.04
C ARG A 278 -5.36 -11.61 -17.72
N SER A 279 -4.68 -12.58 -17.12
CA SER A 279 -3.73 -12.33 -16.04
C SER A 279 -2.53 -11.52 -16.52
N VAL A 280 -1.98 -10.72 -15.61
CA VAL A 280 -0.84 -9.80 -15.84
C VAL A 280 0.40 -10.21 -15.04
N GLY A 281 0.38 -11.37 -14.37
CA GLY A 281 1.48 -11.85 -13.56
C GLY A 281 2.78 -12.08 -14.35
N ASP A 282 2.70 -12.27 -15.66
CA ASP A 282 3.83 -12.52 -16.54
C ASP A 282 4.40 -11.28 -17.25
N ARG A 283 3.90 -10.07 -16.95
CA ARG A 283 4.29 -8.85 -17.66
C ARG A 283 4.29 -7.61 -16.76
N VAL A 284 5.11 -6.63 -17.12
CA VAL A 284 5.14 -5.34 -16.43
C VAL A 284 3.86 -4.54 -16.64
N SER A 285 3.29 -4.57 -17.85
CA SER A 285 2.14 -3.75 -18.20
C SER A 285 0.84 -4.26 -17.59
N LEU A 286 0.04 -3.35 -17.04
CA LEU A 286 -1.35 -3.60 -16.63
C LEU A 286 -2.35 -3.46 -17.78
N ALA A 287 -1.89 -3.62 -19.02
CA ALA A 287 -2.76 -3.65 -20.19
C ALA A 287 -3.73 -4.82 -20.07
N ASP A 288 -5.01 -4.50 -19.92
CA ASP A 288 -6.11 -5.46 -19.82
C ASP A 288 -6.37 -6.02 -21.23
N ASP A 289 -5.76 -7.15 -21.54
CA ASP A 289 -6.05 -7.91 -22.76
C ASP A 289 -7.36 -8.68 -22.52
N ALA A 290 -8.47 -8.03 -22.87
CA ALA A 290 -9.81 -8.52 -22.58
C ALA A 290 -10.56 -8.97 -23.83
N ALA A 291 -11.20 -10.13 -23.75
CA ALA A 291 -12.12 -10.63 -24.76
C ALA A 291 -13.57 -10.48 -24.26
N TYR A 292 -14.43 -9.95 -25.12
CA TYR A 292 -15.86 -9.76 -24.85
C TYR A 292 -16.67 -10.76 -25.66
N PHE A 293 -17.58 -11.45 -24.99
CA PHE A 293 -18.46 -12.46 -25.56
C PHE A 293 -19.91 -12.11 -25.32
N ASP A 294 -20.75 -12.58 -26.21
CA ASP A 294 -22.19 -12.57 -26.09
C ASP A 294 -22.60 -13.57 -25.01
N GLY A 295 -23.28 -13.09 -23.97
CA GLY A 295 -23.62 -13.92 -22.82
C GLY A 295 -24.66 -15.00 -23.11
N ALA A 296 -25.49 -14.84 -24.15
CA ALA A 296 -26.52 -15.81 -24.50
C ALA A 296 -26.02 -16.89 -25.48
N THR A 297 -25.13 -16.52 -26.39
CA THR A 297 -24.63 -17.41 -27.47
C THR A 297 -23.19 -17.88 -27.26
N GLY A 298 -22.40 -17.18 -26.44
CA GLY A 298 -20.96 -17.41 -26.30
C GLY A 298 -20.11 -16.94 -27.50
N ALA A 299 -20.73 -16.27 -28.48
CA ALA A 299 -20.02 -15.73 -29.62
C ALA A 299 -19.08 -14.59 -29.20
N LEU A 300 -17.88 -14.53 -29.78
CA LEU A 300 -16.98 -13.40 -29.55
C LEU A 300 -17.58 -12.13 -30.17
N LEU A 301 -17.75 -11.10 -29.35
CA LEU A 301 -18.24 -9.78 -29.77
C LEU A 301 -17.09 -8.82 -30.08
N HIS A 302 -16.06 -8.79 -29.23
CA HIS A 302 -15.01 -7.79 -29.33
C HIS A 302 -13.70 -8.27 -28.72
N HIS A 303 -12.60 -7.99 -29.43
CA HIS A 303 -11.23 -8.07 -28.94
C HIS A 303 -10.43 -7.06 -29.74
N ALA A 304 -9.84 -6.06 -29.07
CA ALA A 304 -9.01 -5.06 -29.70
C ALA A 304 -7.85 -4.68 -28.79
N PRO A 305 -6.65 -4.42 -29.35
CA PRO A 305 -5.53 -3.94 -28.57
C PRO A 305 -5.83 -2.54 -28.01
N LEU A 306 -5.14 -2.19 -26.92
CA LEU A 306 -5.18 -0.84 -26.37
C LEU A 306 -4.53 0.16 -27.33
N GLN A 307 -5.08 1.38 -27.37
CA GLN A 307 -4.47 2.48 -28.10
C GLN A 307 -3.08 2.83 -27.53
N PRO A 308 -2.13 3.34 -28.34
CA PRO A 308 -0.74 3.54 -27.91
C PRO A 308 -0.57 4.36 -26.62
N ALA A 309 -1.35 5.43 -26.45
CA ALA A 309 -1.32 6.25 -25.24
C ALA A 309 -1.77 5.46 -24.00
N ALA A 310 -2.85 4.68 -24.11
CA ALA A 310 -3.34 3.81 -23.05
C ALA A 310 -2.33 2.70 -22.74
N THR A 311 -1.70 2.11 -23.76
CA THR A 311 -0.64 1.10 -23.60
C THR A 311 0.53 1.64 -22.78
N THR A 312 1.04 2.83 -23.10
CA THR A 312 2.12 3.49 -22.34
C THR A 312 1.69 3.79 -20.91
N GLN A 313 0.48 4.33 -20.72
CA GLN A 313 -0.07 4.61 -19.38
C GLN A 313 -0.19 3.33 -18.55
N ARG A 314 -0.60 2.21 -19.14
CA ARG A 314 -0.72 0.91 -18.47
C ARG A 314 0.63 0.28 -18.15
N PHE A 315 1.65 0.52 -18.97
CA PHE A 315 3.02 0.15 -18.64
C PHE A 315 3.55 0.93 -17.43
N LEU A 316 3.39 2.26 -17.41
CA LEU A 316 3.77 3.11 -16.27
C LEU A 316 3.03 2.70 -14.99
N THR A 317 1.72 2.44 -15.11
CA THR A 317 0.89 1.97 -13.99
C THR A 317 1.35 0.61 -13.49
N GLY A 318 1.66 -0.32 -14.40
CA GLY A 318 2.10 -1.66 -14.02
C GLY A 318 3.50 -1.71 -13.41
N MET A 319 4.42 -0.84 -13.81
CA MET A 319 5.68 -0.63 -13.08
C MET A 319 5.42 -0.22 -11.63
N HIS A 320 4.50 0.72 -11.40
CA HIS A 320 4.19 1.20 -10.05
C HIS A 320 3.49 0.14 -9.17
N PHE A 321 2.54 -0.61 -9.75
CA PHE A 321 1.75 -1.61 -9.04
C PHE A 321 2.51 -2.92 -8.79
N ILE A 322 3.54 -3.23 -9.61
CA ILE A 322 4.35 -4.45 -9.47
C ILE A 322 3.46 -5.71 -9.49
N ALA A 323 2.50 -5.75 -10.42
CA ALA A 323 1.56 -6.86 -10.52
C ALA A 323 2.23 -8.16 -10.97
N PHE A 324 3.40 -8.06 -11.61
CA PHE A 324 4.18 -9.21 -12.10
C PHE A 324 4.76 -10.08 -10.97
N ASP A 325 4.85 -11.38 -11.23
CA ASP A 325 5.28 -12.40 -10.26
C ASP A 325 6.81 -12.51 -10.21
N HIS A 326 7.47 -11.49 -9.65
CA HIS A 326 8.93 -11.46 -9.54
C HIS A 326 9.43 -11.05 -8.16
N TRP A 327 9.69 -12.04 -7.30
CA TRP A 327 10.10 -11.84 -5.90
C TRP A 327 11.33 -10.94 -5.68
N PRO A 328 12.45 -11.10 -6.43
CA PRO A 328 13.59 -10.20 -6.26
C PRO A 328 13.25 -8.72 -6.51
N LEU A 329 12.41 -8.43 -7.51
CA LEU A 329 11.99 -7.07 -7.82
C LEU A 329 11.03 -6.54 -6.76
N ARG A 330 10.13 -7.38 -6.21
CA ARG A 330 9.30 -6.98 -5.06
C ARG A 330 10.16 -6.52 -3.88
N TRP A 331 11.19 -7.27 -3.53
CA TRP A 331 12.13 -6.86 -2.48
C TRP A 331 12.89 -5.59 -2.83
N LEU A 332 13.29 -5.40 -4.09
CA LEU A 332 13.93 -4.16 -4.53
C LEU A 332 12.99 -2.95 -4.39
N TYR A 333 11.71 -3.09 -4.74
CA TYR A 333 10.70 -2.03 -4.57
C TYR A 333 10.43 -1.75 -3.09
N PHE A 334 10.33 -2.80 -2.27
CA PHE A 334 10.20 -2.66 -0.82
C PHE A 334 11.36 -1.85 -0.24
N LEU A 335 12.61 -2.24 -0.55
CA LEU A 335 13.82 -1.57 -0.11
C LEU A 335 13.94 -0.14 -0.68
N GLY A 336 13.58 0.08 -1.94
CA GLY A 336 13.55 1.41 -2.55
C GLY A 336 12.53 2.33 -1.88
N GLY A 337 11.37 1.81 -1.51
CA GLY A 337 10.35 2.54 -0.76
C GLY A 337 10.81 2.87 0.67
N LEU A 338 11.46 1.93 1.36
CA LEU A 338 12.07 2.19 2.67
C LEU A 338 13.24 3.19 2.57
N ALA A 339 14.02 3.17 1.49
CA ALA A 339 15.04 4.17 1.23
C ALA A 339 14.43 5.58 1.09
N GLY A 340 13.23 5.68 0.50
CA GLY A 340 12.44 6.91 0.47
C GLY A 340 12.04 7.38 1.88
N CYS A 341 11.61 6.46 2.74
CA CYS A 341 11.33 6.77 4.15
C CYS A 341 12.58 7.30 4.86
N VAL A 342 13.75 6.68 4.65
CA VAL A 342 15.03 7.14 5.23
C VAL A 342 15.41 8.52 4.69
N LEU A 343 15.28 8.76 3.38
CA LEU A 343 15.55 10.04 2.75
C LEU A 343 14.72 11.17 3.37
N ILE A 344 13.41 10.95 3.49
CA ILE A 344 12.47 11.92 4.05
C ILE A 344 12.76 12.14 5.55
N GLY A 345 12.90 11.06 6.31
CA GLY A 345 13.14 11.11 7.75
C GLY A 345 14.44 11.82 8.10
N THR A 346 15.53 11.51 7.39
CA THR A 346 16.83 12.18 7.60
C THR A 346 16.79 13.66 7.23
N GLY A 347 16.07 14.04 6.16
CA GLY A 347 15.88 15.44 5.78
C GLY A 347 15.10 16.24 6.84
N GLN A 348 14.03 15.65 7.39
CA GLN A 348 13.26 16.27 8.48
C GLN A 348 14.09 16.43 9.76
N LEU A 349 14.82 15.38 10.16
CA LEU A 349 15.69 15.43 11.34
C LEU A 349 16.81 16.47 11.20
N TYR A 350 17.43 16.56 10.02
CA TYR A 350 18.44 17.57 9.73
C TYR A 350 17.89 19.00 9.84
N TRP A 351 16.68 19.23 9.31
CA TRP A 351 16.02 20.54 9.42
C TRP A 351 15.70 20.91 10.87
N LEU A 352 15.22 19.95 11.66
CA LEU A 352 14.90 20.14 13.08
C LEU A 352 16.15 20.51 13.88
N ASP A 353 17.26 19.78 13.68
CA ASP A 353 18.54 20.02 14.36
C ASP A 353 19.06 21.45 14.09
N LYS A 354 19.00 21.89 12.82
CA LYS A 354 19.44 23.25 12.43
C LYS A 354 18.59 24.37 13.04
N ARG A 355 17.28 24.16 13.22
CA ARG A 355 16.35 25.19 13.74
C ARG A 355 16.24 25.22 15.25
N HIS A 356 16.41 24.07 15.92
CA HIS A 356 16.55 24.02 17.37
C HIS A 356 17.66 24.95 17.87
N ALA A 357 18.73 25.11 17.10
CA ALA A 357 19.84 26.00 17.40
C ALA A 357 19.59 27.51 17.16
N ARG A 358 18.46 27.91 16.54
CA ARG A 358 18.27 29.30 16.03
C ARG A 358 16.93 29.97 16.34
N HIS A 359 15.85 29.22 16.59
CA HIS A 359 14.50 29.80 16.74
C HIS A 359 13.72 29.16 17.91
N GLY A 360 12.75 29.90 18.46
CA GLY A 360 12.01 29.56 19.69
C GLY A 360 11.38 28.15 19.72
N GLU A 361 11.19 27.65 20.94
CA GLU A 361 11.02 26.21 21.21
C GLU A 361 9.68 25.60 20.75
N ARG A 362 8.58 26.38 20.70
CA ARG A 362 7.23 25.81 20.51
C ARG A 362 7.00 25.22 19.12
N GLY A 363 7.35 25.96 18.05
CA GLY A 363 7.16 25.52 16.67
C GLY A 363 8.05 24.34 16.30
N VAL A 364 9.31 24.35 16.75
CA VAL A 364 10.26 23.25 16.53
C VAL A 364 9.80 21.97 17.23
N ARG A 365 9.25 22.06 18.45
CA ARG A 365 8.72 20.90 19.18
C ARG A 365 7.46 20.32 18.54
N LEU A 366 6.57 21.16 17.98
CA LEU A 366 5.44 20.65 17.21
C LEU A 366 5.91 19.88 15.98
N ALA A 367 6.85 20.46 15.21
CA ALA A 367 7.43 19.79 14.05
C ALA A 367 8.12 18.46 14.43
N ALA A 368 8.86 18.43 15.55
CA ALA A 368 9.46 17.21 16.07
C ALA A 368 8.42 16.15 16.46
N ALA A 369 7.28 16.55 17.05
CA ALA A 369 6.18 15.63 17.39
C ALA A 369 5.57 15.02 16.14
N VAL A 370 5.35 15.84 15.11
CA VAL A 370 4.84 15.40 13.81
C VAL A 370 5.84 14.44 13.16
N THR A 371 7.14 14.77 13.12
CA THR A 371 8.16 13.86 12.58
C THR A 371 8.20 12.52 13.33
N ALA A 372 8.08 12.52 14.65
CA ALA A 372 8.00 11.29 15.45
C ALA A 372 6.76 10.46 15.11
N ALA A 373 5.61 11.12 14.95
CA ALA A 373 4.35 10.48 14.56
C ALA A 373 4.43 9.90 13.15
N MET A 374 5.02 10.60 12.18
CA MET A 374 5.13 10.13 10.80
C MET A 374 6.15 9.00 10.64
N THR A 375 7.18 8.94 11.50
CA THR A 375 8.21 7.89 11.45
C THR A 375 7.84 6.70 12.32
N THR A 376 8.23 6.70 13.59
CA THR A 376 7.96 5.57 14.50
C THR A 376 6.47 5.42 14.84
N GLY A 377 5.72 6.53 14.93
CA GLY A 377 4.29 6.49 15.21
C GLY A 377 3.48 5.72 14.15
N LEU A 378 3.84 5.86 12.87
CA LEU A 378 3.20 5.16 11.77
C LEU A 378 3.45 3.65 11.84
N VAL A 379 4.68 3.25 12.20
CA VAL A 379 5.02 1.84 12.44
C VAL A 379 4.25 1.28 13.63
N ILE A 380 4.17 2.03 14.74
CA ILE A 380 3.40 1.64 15.94
C ILE A 380 1.92 1.45 15.60
N ALA A 381 1.31 2.38 14.86
CA ALA A 381 -0.09 2.30 14.46
C ALA A 381 -0.36 1.06 13.58
N THR A 382 0.53 0.79 12.63
CA THR A 382 0.44 -0.40 11.75
C THR A 382 0.49 -1.69 12.56
N LEU A 383 1.48 -1.82 13.46
CA LEU A 383 1.62 -3.00 14.31
C LEU A 383 0.45 -3.15 15.30
N ALA A 384 -0.03 -2.04 15.86
CA ALA A 384 -1.18 -2.06 16.76
C ALA A 384 -2.44 -2.54 16.05
N MET A 385 -2.66 -2.13 14.80
CA MET A 385 -3.76 -2.64 13.97
C MET A 385 -3.63 -4.15 13.73
N MET A 386 -2.42 -4.64 13.40
CA MET A 386 -2.17 -6.08 13.21
C MET A 386 -2.40 -6.90 14.50
N VAL A 387 -2.02 -6.36 15.67
CA VAL A 387 -2.31 -7.00 16.96
C VAL A 387 -3.81 -6.97 17.25
N ALA A 388 -4.47 -5.83 17.06
CA ALA A 388 -5.91 -5.69 17.25
C ALA A 388 -6.70 -6.63 16.33
N ASN A 389 -6.24 -6.82 15.10
CA ASN A 389 -6.81 -7.77 14.14
C ASN A 389 -6.83 -9.23 14.66
N ARG A 390 -5.95 -9.61 15.59
CA ARG A 390 -5.97 -10.94 16.22
C ARG A 390 -6.83 -10.96 17.49
N LEU A 391 -6.85 -9.85 18.24
CA LEU A 391 -7.49 -9.80 19.56
C LEU A 391 -8.97 -9.38 19.51
N LEU A 392 -9.41 -8.64 18.48
CA LEU A 392 -10.80 -8.19 18.36
C LEU A 392 -11.73 -9.37 18.05
N PRO A 393 -12.78 -9.61 18.87
CA PRO A 393 -13.76 -10.67 18.63
C PRO A 393 -14.45 -10.53 17.26
N MET A 394 -14.65 -11.66 16.58
CA MET A 394 -15.33 -11.71 15.28
C MET A 394 -16.81 -11.33 15.35
N THR A 395 -17.42 -11.35 16.54
CA THR A 395 -18.82 -11.01 16.77
C THR A 395 -19.08 -9.50 16.88
N LEU A 396 -18.02 -8.68 16.92
CA LEU A 396 -18.18 -7.22 17.01
C LEU A 396 -18.82 -6.66 15.72
N PRO A 397 -19.93 -5.93 15.81
CA PRO A 397 -20.48 -5.22 14.67
C PRO A 397 -19.48 -4.22 14.12
N SER A 398 -19.33 -4.15 12.78
CA SER A 398 -18.44 -3.20 12.11
C SER A 398 -16.99 -3.26 12.61
N ARG A 399 -16.53 -4.47 12.96
CA ARG A 399 -15.18 -4.77 13.46
C ARG A 399 -14.09 -4.14 12.60
N GLU A 400 -14.26 -4.17 11.29
CA GLU A 400 -13.33 -3.62 10.31
C GLU A 400 -13.10 -2.11 10.48
N PHE A 401 -14.13 -1.36 10.88
CA PHE A 401 -14.04 0.08 11.16
C PHE A 401 -13.45 0.36 12.55
N ILE A 402 -13.69 -0.51 13.54
CA ILE A 402 -13.05 -0.43 14.85
C ILE A 402 -11.55 -0.65 14.71
N GLU A 403 -11.15 -1.66 13.95
CA GLU A 403 -9.75 -1.96 13.64
C GLU A 403 -9.05 -0.76 12.95
N ALA A 404 -9.69 -0.19 11.93
CA ALA A 404 -9.21 1.03 11.26
C ALA A 404 -9.16 2.25 12.20
N GLY A 405 -10.16 2.42 13.07
CA GLY A 405 -10.19 3.48 14.06
C GLY A 405 -9.05 3.38 15.08
N LEU A 406 -8.74 2.17 15.54
CA LEU A 406 -7.61 1.90 16.45
C LEU A 406 -6.28 2.31 15.83
N PHE A 407 -6.07 2.06 14.53
CA PHE A 407 -4.89 2.54 13.82
C PHE A 407 -4.73 4.06 13.98
N PHE A 408 -5.77 4.84 13.67
CA PHE A 408 -5.71 6.31 13.74
C PHE A 408 -5.60 6.82 15.17
N LEU A 409 -6.28 6.19 16.13
CA LEU A 409 -6.21 6.55 17.55
C LEU A 409 -4.81 6.31 18.13
N VAL A 410 -4.21 5.16 17.84
CA VAL A 410 -2.84 4.84 18.26
C VAL A 410 -1.85 5.79 17.59
N TRP A 411 -2.05 6.10 16.31
CA TRP A 411 -1.20 7.04 15.60
C TRP A 411 -1.25 8.45 16.24
N LEU A 412 -2.45 8.95 16.54
CA LEU A 412 -2.64 10.21 17.27
C LEU A 412 -2.02 10.15 18.67
N ALA A 413 -2.20 9.03 19.39
CA ALA A 413 -1.61 8.83 20.71
C ALA A 413 -0.08 8.90 20.67
N THR A 414 0.56 8.39 19.61
CA THR A 414 2.03 8.51 19.46
C THR A 414 2.48 9.96 19.27
N ALA A 415 1.70 10.79 18.57
CA ALA A 415 1.96 12.21 18.40
C ALA A 415 1.78 12.97 19.72
N ILE A 416 0.70 12.68 20.46
CA ILE A 416 0.44 13.25 21.78
C ILE A 416 1.55 12.85 22.77
N HIS A 417 1.93 11.58 22.80
CA HIS A 417 3.03 11.09 23.61
C HIS A 417 4.34 11.83 23.29
N ALA A 418 4.68 11.99 22.01
CA ALA A 418 5.86 12.77 21.61
C ALA A 418 5.76 14.22 22.13
N ARG A 419 4.60 14.87 21.94
CA ARG A 419 4.38 16.26 22.37
C ARG A 419 4.46 16.45 23.89
N VAL A 420 3.99 15.47 24.66
CA VAL A 420 4.02 15.45 26.14
C VAL A 420 5.43 15.17 26.65
N ALA A 421 6.17 14.25 26.02
CA ALA A 421 7.55 13.95 26.40
C ALA A 421 8.52 15.12 26.15
N MET A 422 8.18 16.04 25.24
CA MET A 422 8.97 17.24 24.90
C MET A 422 8.54 18.52 25.65
N ARG A 423 8.00 18.40 26.87
CA ARG A 423 7.66 19.56 27.71
C ARG A 423 8.91 20.40 28.06
N PRO A 424 8.76 21.73 28.29
CA PRO A 424 9.89 22.58 28.71
C PRO A 424 10.58 22.00 29.95
N GLY A 425 11.91 21.92 29.91
CA GLY A 425 12.72 21.28 30.96
C GLY A 425 12.98 19.77 30.76
N SER A 426 12.35 19.14 29.77
CA SER A 426 12.69 17.76 29.37
C SER A 426 14.07 17.71 28.71
N ARG A 427 14.94 16.84 29.19
CA ARG A 427 16.29 16.62 28.63
C ARG A 427 16.27 15.91 27.25
N THR A 428 15.14 15.33 26.86
CA THR A 428 15.01 14.52 25.63
C THR A 428 14.21 15.23 24.54
N LEU A 429 14.83 15.38 23.37
CA LEU A 429 14.24 16.09 22.23
C LEU A 429 13.16 15.31 21.47
N VAL A 430 13.06 13.98 21.61
CA VAL A 430 11.96 13.12 21.12
C VAL A 430 12.02 11.78 21.88
N PRO A 431 10.90 11.13 22.27
CA PRO A 431 10.92 9.87 23.02
C PRO A 431 11.15 8.64 22.12
N TRP A 432 12.20 8.68 21.30
CA TRP A 432 12.56 7.62 20.35
C TRP A 432 12.73 6.27 21.04
N ARG A 433 13.32 6.25 22.24
CA ARG A 433 13.53 5.02 23.01
C ARG A 433 12.19 4.34 23.33
N GLN A 434 11.24 5.07 23.89
CA GLN A 434 9.93 4.55 24.27
C GLN A 434 9.15 4.07 23.04
N GLN A 435 9.17 4.85 21.95
CA GLN A 435 8.51 4.46 20.70
C GLN A 435 9.16 3.22 20.06
N CYS A 436 10.48 3.10 20.04
CA CYS A 436 11.17 1.89 19.58
C CYS A 436 10.87 0.67 20.48
N LEU A 437 10.73 0.85 21.80
CA LEU A 437 10.30 -0.23 22.68
C LEU A 437 8.85 -0.65 22.42
N ALA A 438 7.95 0.29 22.13
CA ALA A 438 6.58 -0.01 21.74
C ALA A 438 6.52 -0.78 20.41
N ILE A 439 7.33 -0.39 19.41
CA ILE A 439 7.50 -1.15 18.16
C ILE A 439 7.99 -2.57 18.48
N ALA A 440 9.03 -2.72 19.29
CA ALA A 440 9.56 -4.03 19.65
C ALA A 440 8.51 -4.92 20.34
N ALA A 441 7.74 -4.36 21.27
CA ALA A 441 6.69 -5.07 21.98
C ALA A 441 5.55 -5.50 21.04
N LEU A 442 5.02 -4.57 20.22
CA LEU A 442 3.92 -4.88 19.30
C LEU A 442 4.33 -5.83 18.19
N ALA A 443 5.55 -5.69 17.66
CA ALA A 443 6.07 -6.57 16.62
C ALA A 443 6.33 -7.99 17.12
N LEU A 444 6.61 -8.18 18.42
CA LEU A 444 6.64 -9.50 19.05
C LEU A 444 5.22 -10.00 19.39
N ALA A 445 4.34 -9.10 19.84
CA ALA A 445 2.98 -9.46 20.22
C ALA A 445 2.17 -9.95 19.02
N ALA A 446 2.35 -9.39 17.82
CA ALA A 446 1.63 -9.80 16.61
C ALA A 446 1.77 -11.30 16.28
N PRO A 447 2.97 -11.88 16.08
CA PRO A 447 3.12 -13.31 15.80
C PRO A 447 2.68 -14.19 16.98
N VAL A 448 2.87 -13.73 18.23
CA VAL A 448 2.37 -14.45 19.41
C VAL A 448 0.84 -14.52 19.42
N CYS A 449 0.17 -13.40 19.15
CA CYS A 449 -1.28 -13.36 19.05
C CYS A 449 -1.78 -14.20 17.87
N ASN A 450 -1.06 -14.21 16.74
CA ASN A 450 -1.38 -15.08 15.61
C ASN A 450 -1.30 -16.57 16.00
N GLY A 451 -0.21 -17.00 16.64
CA GLY A 451 -0.04 -18.36 17.12
C GLY A 451 -1.12 -18.79 18.13
N LEU A 452 -1.47 -17.90 19.08
CA LEU A 452 -2.50 -18.18 20.09
C LEU A 452 -3.92 -18.26 19.50
N THR A 453 -4.24 -17.42 18.51
CA THR A 453 -5.61 -17.30 17.97
C THR A 453 -5.89 -18.24 16.79
N THR A 454 -4.86 -18.66 16.06
CA THR A 454 -5.01 -19.50 14.86
C THR A 454 -4.35 -20.88 14.99
N GLY A 455 -3.46 -21.05 15.98
CA GLY A 455 -2.60 -22.23 16.10
C GLY A 455 -1.40 -22.22 15.13
N ASP A 456 -1.36 -21.31 14.14
CA ASP A 456 -0.27 -21.21 13.17
C ASP A 456 0.94 -20.46 13.75
N TRP A 457 1.65 -21.11 14.67
CA TRP A 457 2.97 -20.64 15.11
C TRP A 457 3.97 -20.69 13.96
N LEU A 458 4.96 -19.79 13.95
CA LEU A 458 5.95 -19.68 12.87
C LEU A 458 6.56 -21.03 12.41
N PRO A 459 7.04 -21.93 13.30
CA PRO A 459 7.57 -23.24 12.86
C PRO A 459 6.52 -24.12 12.18
N LEU A 460 5.27 -24.05 12.64
CA LEU A 460 4.16 -24.84 12.10
C LEU A 460 3.66 -24.26 10.77
N ALA A 461 3.61 -22.94 10.64
CA ALA A 461 3.31 -22.26 9.39
C ALA A 461 4.32 -22.65 8.30
N LEU A 462 5.61 -22.73 8.63
CA LEU A 462 6.65 -23.22 7.73
C LEU A 462 6.45 -24.70 7.36
N ALA A 463 6.19 -25.56 8.35
CA ALA A 463 5.96 -26.99 8.12
C ALA A 463 4.72 -27.27 7.25
N ARG A 464 3.69 -26.41 7.32
CA ARG A 464 2.46 -26.48 6.51
C ARG A 464 2.56 -25.77 5.16
N GLY A 465 3.72 -25.22 4.79
CA GLY A 465 3.89 -24.48 3.54
C GLY A 465 3.15 -23.13 3.49
N GLN A 466 2.73 -22.58 4.63
CA GLN A 466 2.10 -21.26 4.73
C GLN A 466 3.13 -20.13 4.70
N PHE A 467 3.91 -20.07 3.61
CA PHE A 467 5.05 -19.14 3.50
C PHE A 467 4.67 -17.66 3.61
N ALA A 468 3.46 -17.28 3.19
CA ALA A 468 2.96 -15.92 3.37
C ALA A 468 2.87 -15.52 4.85
N VAL A 469 2.29 -16.41 5.68
CA VAL A 469 2.11 -16.18 7.13
C VAL A 469 3.48 -16.18 7.82
N ALA A 470 4.31 -17.19 7.53
CA ALA A 470 5.65 -17.29 8.08
C ALA A 470 6.55 -16.10 7.70
N GLY A 471 6.45 -15.63 6.46
CA GLY A 471 7.19 -14.46 5.97
C GLY A 471 6.82 -13.17 6.72
N VAL A 472 5.52 -12.97 6.96
CA VAL A 472 5.03 -11.83 7.77
C VAL A 472 5.53 -11.94 9.22
N ASP A 473 5.43 -13.11 9.84
CA ASP A 473 5.94 -13.33 11.20
C ASP A 473 7.45 -13.05 11.31
N ILE A 474 8.26 -13.51 10.34
CA ILE A 474 9.70 -13.23 10.28
C ILE A 474 9.95 -11.72 10.13
N ALA A 475 9.23 -11.04 9.24
CA ALA A 475 9.38 -9.59 9.05
C ALA A 475 9.03 -8.80 10.32
N LEU A 476 8.00 -9.22 11.05
CA LEU A 476 7.61 -8.65 12.34
C LEU A 476 8.71 -8.86 13.40
N LEU A 477 9.24 -10.07 13.54
CA LEU A 477 10.32 -10.38 14.48
C LEU A 477 11.60 -9.59 14.16
N LEU A 478 11.98 -9.48 12.88
CA LEU A 478 13.12 -8.67 12.44
C LEU A 478 12.91 -7.18 12.75
N THR A 479 11.70 -6.66 12.51
CA THR A 479 11.32 -5.29 12.88
C THR A 479 11.44 -5.07 14.37
N GLY A 480 10.98 -6.02 15.19
CA GLY A 480 11.08 -5.96 16.64
C GLY A 480 12.53 -5.99 17.14
N ALA A 481 13.37 -6.85 16.56
CA ALA A 481 14.80 -6.91 16.88
C ALA A 481 15.54 -5.61 16.51
N LEU A 482 15.25 -5.05 15.33
CA LEU A 482 15.81 -3.76 14.89
C LEU A 482 15.36 -2.61 15.81
N ALA A 483 14.10 -2.59 16.21
CA ALA A 483 13.58 -1.57 17.10
C ALA A 483 14.19 -1.69 18.52
N LEU A 484 14.35 -2.91 19.04
CA LEU A 484 14.97 -3.15 20.34
C LEU A 484 16.45 -2.77 20.36
N THR A 485 17.20 -3.13 19.32
CA THR A 485 18.62 -2.74 19.19
C THR A 485 18.76 -1.22 19.07
N THR A 486 17.86 -0.57 18.33
CA THR A 486 17.79 0.90 18.24
C THR A 486 17.49 1.53 19.59
N ALA A 487 16.50 1.04 20.34
CA ALA A 487 16.18 1.53 21.68
C ALA A 487 17.37 1.40 22.64
N ARG A 488 18.12 0.28 22.59
CA ARG A 488 19.33 0.07 23.39
C ARG A 488 20.44 1.06 23.02
N ARG A 489 20.62 1.37 21.73
CA ARG A 489 21.59 2.38 21.26
C ARG A 489 21.20 3.78 21.72
N VAL A 490 19.93 4.16 21.56
CA VAL A 490 19.40 5.46 22.03
C VAL A 490 19.63 5.60 23.53
N ARG A 491 19.33 4.57 24.34
CA ARG A 491 19.59 4.56 25.79
C ARG A 491 21.06 4.83 26.13
N ARG A 492 22.00 4.21 25.41
CA ARG A 492 23.44 4.42 25.63
C ARG A 492 23.84 5.87 25.34
N VAL A 493 23.31 6.46 24.26
CA VAL A 493 23.57 7.86 23.90
C VAL A 493 22.96 8.82 24.92
N GLU A 494 21.73 8.56 25.37
CA GLU A 494 21.06 9.33 26.44
C GLU A 494 21.87 9.30 27.74
N ALA A 495 22.33 8.11 28.15
CA ALA A 495 23.14 7.93 29.36
C ALA A 495 24.49 8.67 29.25
N ALA A 496 25.17 8.58 28.11
CA ALA A 496 26.43 9.29 27.88
C ALA A 496 26.25 10.82 27.92
N ARG A 497 25.17 11.34 27.33
CA ARG A 497 24.83 12.77 27.40
C ARG A 497 24.49 13.23 28.82
N ALA A 498 23.76 12.41 29.58
CA ALA A 498 23.43 12.71 30.97
C ALA A 498 24.69 12.71 31.86
N ALA A 499 25.62 11.79 31.64
CA ALA A 499 26.89 11.73 32.35
C ALA A 499 27.85 12.89 32.02
N ALA A 500 27.75 13.49 30.83
CA ALA A 500 28.56 14.63 30.42
C ALA A 500 28.04 16.00 30.90
N ALA A 501 26.80 16.06 31.39
CA ALA A 501 26.16 17.31 31.84
C ALA A 501 26.69 17.91 33.17
N PRO A 502 27.19 17.14 34.18
CA PRO A 502 27.68 17.71 35.44
C PRO A 502 28.94 18.57 35.28
N ASN A 503 29.83 18.21 34.34
CA ASN A 503 31.13 18.88 34.17
C ASN A 503 31.04 20.30 33.58
N LEU A 504 29.89 20.70 33.03
CA LEU A 504 29.70 22.05 32.45
C LEU A 504 29.22 23.09 33.46
N GLU A 505 28.58 22.67 34.56
CA GLU A 505 28.18 23.58 35.65
C GLU A 505 29.35 23.81 36.62
N GLU A 506 30.16 22.79 36.91
CA GLU A 506 31.41 22.95 37.68
C GLU A 506 32.45 23.80 36.93
N ALA A 507 32.59 23.63 35.61
CA ALA A 507 33.50 24.47 34.81
C ALA A 507 33.06 25.95 34.77
N LYS A 508 31.75 26.23 34.76
CA LYS A 508 31.22 27.60 34.84
C LYS A 508 31.33 28.22 36.23
N HIS A 509 31.35 27.40 37.28
CA HIS A 509 31.62 27.86 38.63
C HIS A 509 33.12 28.11 38.87
N ALA A 510 34.00 27.31 38.25
CA ALA A 510 35.45 27.51 38.32
C ALA A 510 35.98 28.69 37.49
N GLU A 511 35.24 29.16 36.48
CA GLU A 511 35.56 30.41 35.74
C GLU A 511 35.04 31.68 36.44
N ARG A 512 34.25 31.55 37.51
CA ARG A 512 33.66 32.67 38.27
C ARG A 512 34.22 32.84 39.69
N ALA A 513 35.07 31.91 40.12
CA ALA A 513 35.87 32.01 41.34
C ALA A 513 37.31 32.37 40.96
#